data_AF-A0A140GTS7-F1
#
_entry.id   AF-A0A140GTS7-F1
#
_cell.length_a   1.000
_cell.length_b   1.000
_cell.length_c   1.000
_cell.angle_alpha   90.00
_cell.angle_beta   90.00
_cell.angle_gamma   90.00
#
_symmetry.space_group_name_H-M   'P 1'
#
loop_
_entity.id
_entity.type
_entity.pdbx_description
1 polymer ?
#
loop_
_entity_poly.entity_id
_entity_poly.type
_entity_poly.pdbx_seq_one_letter_code
_entity_poly.pdbx_strand_id
1 'polypeptide(L)'
;MKKIALIAFQLILSLLVGFIFGNLIMPLKTSEKIDTLKELKPIDLTMNEENPYDFDMEELSLETLSPYTGNILESDSIDNIPFMCIIENSRAARPQSGLSEADIVYETMAEAGIPRFLAVFYENSPEVIGPVRSVRPYFLDISKEHDLPFAHCGGSAEALATISSDKSLNSINEIKNGSAFWRDNTRKAPHNLYTSAKNIRKFISDNGYEYSKNNTLSFKDNSLLNSSNYISEIKLNLSDYYKTSYKYVDGFYEKYMDGELAIDKNTNSPLKFKNIVVQITDMSLQSDNTHLDIDLTGTGEGYVFSNGRMEKIHWEKEDSNSKTILKTEDGTPIYLSRGNTIWNIVDKNSSLSFN
;
A
#
# COMPACT_ATOMS: atom_id res chain seq x y z
N MET A 1 5.90 57.69 -44.11
CA MET A 1 5.72 57.36 -45.54
C MET A 1 4.94 56.06 -45.64
N LYS A 2 3.75 56.12 -46.29
CA LYS A 2 2.80 55.07 -46.72
C LYS A 2 2.28 54.11 -45.62
N LYS A 3 1.05 54.26 -45.08
CA LYS A 3 -0.33 54.07 -45.66
C LYS A 3 -0.58 52.62 -46.13
N ILE A 4 -1.74 51.95 -46.01
CA ILE A 4 -3.11 52.10 -45.47
C ILE A 4 -3.79 50.72 -45.73
N ALA A 5 -4.67 50.22 -44.84
CA ALA A 5 -5.98 49.55 -45.14
C ALA A 5 -6.54 48.87 -43.85
N LEU A 6 -7.44 49.48 -43.05
CA LEU A 6 -8.93 49.62 -43.18
C LEU A 6 -9.68 48.31 -42.76
N ILE A 7 -10.18 48.18 -41.52
CA ILE A 7 -11.45 48.64 -40.89
C ILE A 7 -12.73 47.89 -41.35
N ALA A 8 -13.49 47.40 -40.35
CA ALA A 8 -14.95 47.14 -40.23
C ALA A 8 -15.17 45.73 -39.62
N PHE A 9 -15.97 45.50 -38.57
CA PHE A 9 -17.21 46.12 -38.16
C PHE A 9 -17.50 45.75 -36.69
N GLN A 10 -17.99 46.71 -35.89
CA GLN A 10 -18.40 46.53 -34.50
C GLN A 10 -19.81 47.14 -34.36
N LEU A 11 -20.66 46.53 -33.54
CA LEU A 11 -21.93 47.04 -32.95
C LEU A 11 -23.22 47.05 -33.78
N ILE A 12 -24.35 47.07 -33.03
CA ILE A 12 -25.80 46.98 -33.36
C ILE A 12 -26.35 45.57 -33.00
N LEU A 13 -27.29 45.32 -32.07
CA LEU A 13 -28.21 46.15 -31.29
C LEU A 13 -28.82 45.30 -30.16
N SER A 14 -29.00 45.89 -28.98
CA SER A 14 -29.87 45.46 -27.87
C SER A 14 -31.36 45.76 -28.16
N LEU A 15 -32.32 44.87 -27.81
CA LEU A 15 -33.62 45.17 -27.12
C LEU A 15 -34.69 44.06 -27.24
N LEU A 16 -35.53 43.99 -26.18
CA LEU A 16 -36.77 43.20 -25.89
C LEU A 16 -36.54 41.81 -25.24
N VAL A 17 -36.69 41.58 -23.91
CA VAL A 17 -37.86 41.74 -22.99
C VAL A 17 -39.11 41.09 -23.59
N GLY A 18 -39.81 40.09 -23.07
CA GLY A 18 -40.09 39.55 -21.72
C GLY A 18 -41.59 39.13 -21.72
N PHE A 19 -42.07 38.33 -20.74
CA PHE A 19 -43.50 38.03 -20.42
C PHE A 19 -44.19 36.93 -21.32
N ILE A 20 -44.84 35.83 -20.86
CA ILE A 20 -45.91 35.64 -19.83
C ILE A 20 -46.01 34.16 -19.36
N PHE A 21 -46.29 33.97 -18.06
CA PHE A 21 -46.80 32.77 -17.36
C PHE A 21 -48.30 32.52 -17.59
N GLY A 22 -48.81 31.28 -17.50
CA GLY A 22 -50.23 31.08 -17.13
C GLY A 22 -50.89 29.73 -17.47
N ASN A 23 -51.32 29.02 -16.42
CA ASN A 23 -52.06 27.74 -16.37
C ASN A 23 -53.48 27.77 -16.99
N LEU A 24 -54.02 26.60 -17.42
CA LEU A 24 -55.42 26.20 -17.17
C LEU A 24 -55.67 24.68 -17.35
N ILE A 25 -56.72 24.17 -16.70
CA ILE A 25 -56.98 22.82 -16.15
C ILE A 25 -58.21 22.13 -16.83
N MET A 26 -58.18 20.78 -16.91
CA MET A 26 -59.26 19.73 -16.96
C MET A 26 -60.13 19.47 -18.22
N PRO A 27 -60.89 18.32 -18.32
CA PRO A 27 -61.07 17.16 -17.39
C PRO A 27 -61.03 15.72 -18.00
N LEU A 28 -61.06 14.70 -17.11
CA LEU A 28 -61.31 13.27 -17.35
C LEU A 28 -62.80 12.93 -17.65
N LYS A 29 -63.04 11.84 -18.40
CA LYS A 29 -64.26 11.00 -18.26
C LYS A 29 -64.00 9.53 -18.65
N THR A 30 -64.61 8.62 -17.89
CA THR A 30 -64.39 7.17 -17.83
C THR A 30 -65.48 6.34 -18.56
N SER A 31 -65.14 5.05 -18.80
CA SER A 31 -65.96 3.84 -19.03
C SER A 31 -66.60 3.55 -20.39
N GLU A 32 -66.28 2.40 -21.01
CA GLU A 32 -67.10 1.17 -20.97
C GLU A 32 -66.40 -0.01 -21.68
N LYS A 33 -66.56 -1.22 -21.12
CA LYS A 33 -66.16 -2.51 -21.70
C LYS A 33 -67.25 -3.00 -22.65
N ILE A 34 -66.90 -3.55 -23.81
CA ILE A 34 -67.73 -4.50 -24.56
C ILE A 34 -66.85 -5.63 -25.09
N ASP A 35 -67.12 -6.85 -24.61
CA ASP A 35 -66.67 -8.13 -25.18
C ASP A 35 -67.47 -8.45 -26.45
N THR A 36 -66.82 -8.98 -27.50
CA THR A 36 -67.25 -10.20 -28.23
C THR A 36 -66.31 -10.54 -29.41
N LEU A 37 -65.82 -11.78 -29.40
CA LEU A 37 -64.97 -12.43 -30.40
C LEU A 37 -65.69 -12.70 -31.72
N LYS A 38 -64.96 -12.65 -32.85
CA LYS A 38 -65.15 -13.55 -33.99
C LYS A 38 -63.85 -13.76 -34.79
N GLU A 39 -63.65 -15.03 -35.11
CA GLU A 39 -62.45 -15.72 -35.62
C GLU A 39 -61.86 -15.17 -36.93
N LEU A 40 -60.52 -15.11 -36.98
CA LEU A 40 -59.74 -15.30 -38.21
C LEU A 40 -58.65 -16.34 -37.96
N LYS A 41 -58.49 -17.24 -38.94
CA LYS A 41 -57.68 -18.47 -38.91
C LYS A 41 -56.17 -18.22 -38.75
N PRO A 42 -55.42 -19.19 -38.20
CA PRO A 42 -54.00 -19.04 -37.90
C PRO A 42 -53.15 -18.93 -39.17
N ILE A 43 -52.21 -17.98 -39.17
CA ILE A 43 -51.04 -17.98 -40.07
C ILE A 43 -49.94 -18.69 -39.30
N ASP A 44 -49.58 -19.88 -39.77
CA ASP A 44 -48.40 -20.60 -39.34
C ASP A 44 -47.19 -20.04 -40.11
N LEU A 45 -46.43 -19.20 -39.43
CA LEU A 45 -45.08 -18.80 -39.86
C LEU A 45 -44.17 -19.05 -38.67
N THR A 46 -43.59 -20.26 -38.70
CA THR A 46 -42.37 -20.60 -37.98
C THR A 46 -41.28 -19.59 -38.32
N MET A 47 -41.05 -18.66 -37.40
CA MET A 47 -39.87 -17.81 -37.35
C MET A 47 -39.23 -18.04 -35.99
N ASN A 48 -37.95 -18.41 -36.00
CA ASN A 48 -37.11 -18.62 -34.82
C ASN A 48 -37.30 -17.48 -33.81
N GLU A 49 -37.70 -17.83 -32.59
CA GLU A 49 -37.56 -16.96 -31.43
C GLU A 49 -36.06 -16.87 -31.07
N GLU A 50 -35.31 -16.03 -31.78
CA GLU A 50 -34.13 -15.44 -31.17
C GLU A 50 -34.61 -14.26 -30.32
N ASN A 51 -34.64 -14.51 -29.01
CA ASN A 51 -34.92 -13.52 -27.99
C ASN A 51 -33.88 -12.37 -28.08
N PRO A 52 -34.27 -11.13 -28.40
CA PRO A 52 -33.34 -9.99 -28.46
C PRO A 52 -32.97 -9.44 -27.07
N TYR A 53 -33.27 -10.18 -25.99
CA TYR A 53 -32.88 -9.88 -24.62
C TYR A 53 -31.99 -10.98 -24.03
N ASP A 54 -31.07 -11.54 -24.81
CA ASP A 54 -29.85 -12.11 -24.25
C ASP A 54 -28.88 -10.94 -24.00
N PHE A 55 -29.19 -10.15 -22.97
CA PHE A 55 -28.18 -9.31 -22.38
C PHE A 55 -27.29 -10.28 -21.61
N ASP A 56 -26.16 -10.63 -22.22
CA ASP A 56 -25.06 -11.31 -21.55
C ASP A 56 -24.83 -10.57 -20.22
N MET A 57 -25.32 -11.18 -19.13
CA MET A 57 -24.81 -10.96 -17.78
C MET A 57 -23.41 -11.59 -17.74
N GLU A 58 -22.53 -11.11 -18.62
CA GLU A 58 -21.12 -11.38 -18.62
C GLU A 58 -20.62 -10.98 -17.24
N GLU A 59 -20.26 -12.01 -16.49
CA GLU A 59 -19.78 -12.05 -15.11
C GLU A 59 -19.65 -10.69 -14.42
N LEU A 60 -20.52 -10.46 -13.44
CA LEU A 60 -20.17 -9.56 -12.35
C LEU A 60 -19.01 -10.21 -11.59
N SER A 61 -17.79 -10.09 -12.10
CA SER A 61 -16.59 -10.58 -11.45
C SER A 61 -16.51 -9.86 -10.10
N LEU A 62 -16.63 -10.60 -9.00
CA LEU A 62 -16.33 -10.07 -7.68
C LEU A 62 -14.84 -9.72 -7.70
N GLU A 63 -14.53 -8.44 -7.88
CA GLU A 63 -13.16 -7.93 -7.82
C GLU A 63 -12.53 -8.39 -6.51
N THR A 64 -11.47 -9.21 -6.60
CA THR A 64 -10.74 -9.64 -5.42
C THR A 64 -9.75 -8.55 -5.05
N LEU A 65 -9.90 -7.95 -3.87
CA LEU A 65 -9.02 -6.90 -3.40
C LEU A 65 -7.80 -7.48 -2.66
N SER A 66 -6.64 -6.87 -2.85
CA SER A 66 -5.45 -7.15 -2.08
C SER A 66 -5.67 -6.78 -0.60
N PRO A 67 -5.37 -7.67 0.35
CA PRO A 67 -5.44 -7.32 1.76
C PRO A 67 -4.33 -6.34 2.17
N TYR A 68 -3.25 -6.21 1.39
CA TYR A 68 -2.09 -5.40 1.74
C TYR A 68 -2.08 -4.00 1.11
N THR A 69 -2.88 -3.78 0.07
CA THR A 69 -2.98 -2.47 -0.61
C THR A 69 -4.41 -2.04 -0.93
N GLY A 70 -5.40 -2.94 -0.90
CA GLY A 70 -6.75 -2.68 -1.39
C GLY A 70 -6.87 -2.54 -2.91
N ASN A 71 -5.81 -2.73 -3.69
CA ASN A 71 -5.86 -2.78 -5.14
C ASN A 71 -6.71 -3.97 -5.61
N ILE A 72 -7.29 -3.87 -6.80
CA ILE A 72 -7.89 -5.02 -7.48
C ILE A 72 -6.74 -5.95 -7.90
N LEU A 73 -6.85 -7.23 -7.56
CA LEU A 73 -5.87 -8.23 -7.94
C LEU A 73 -6.15 -8.74 -9.35
N GLU A 74 -5.09 -8.79 -10.16
CA GLU A 74 -5.08 -9.56 -11.40
C GLU A 74 -5.18 -11.06 -11.09
N SER A 75 -5.76 -11.86 -12.00
CA SER A 75 -5.99 -13.30 -11.82
C SER A 75 -4.75 -14.05 -11.34
N ASP A 76 -3.59 -13.74 -11.93
CA ASP A 76 -2.33 -14.43 -11.68
C ASP A 76 -1.71 -14.05 -10.31
N SER A 77 -2.12 -12.92 -9.74
CA SER A 77 -1.66 -12.45 -8.43
C SER A 77 -2.49 -12.99 -7.28
N ILE A 78 -3.73 -13.45 -7.53
CA ILE A 78 -4.65 -13.95 -6.48
C ILE A 78 -4.03 -15.14 -5.75
N ASP A 79 -3.34 -16.04 -6.44
CA ASP A 79 -2.79 -17.26 -5.85
C ASP A 79 -1.33 -17.12 -5.37
N ASN A 80 -0.78 -15.91 -5.41
CA ASN A 80 0.56 -15.68 -4.89
C ASN A 80 0.65 -16.03 -3.39
N ILE A 81 1.78 -16.60 -3.01
CA ILE A 81 2.16 -16.80 -1.61
C ILE A 81 2.70 -15.47 -1.08
N PRO A 82 2.04 -14.82 -0.10
CA PRO A 82 2.59 -13.65 0.56
C PRO A 82 3.81 -14.04 1.42
N PHE A 83 4.81 -13.17 1.44
CA PHE A 83 6.00 -13.35 2.27
C PHE A 83 6.61 -12.00 2.65
N MET A 84 7.57 -12.03 3.58
CA MET A 84 8.33 -10.86 3.97
C MET A 84 9.83 -11.03 3.72
N CYS A 85 10.55 -9.92 3.56
CA CYS A 85 12.01 -9.94 3.46
C CYS A 85 12.63 -8.78 4.24
N ILE A 86 13.64 -9.08 5.05
CA ILE A 86 14.42 -8.06 5.75
C ILE A 86 15.51 -7.54 4.82
N ILE A 87 15.47 -6.25 4.54
CA ILE A 87 16.34 -5.59 3.56
C ILE A 87 17.22 -4.55 4.27
N GLU A 88 18.49 -4.54 3.90
CA GLU A 88 19.50 -3.62 4.43
C GLU A 88 19.28 -2.17 3.99
N ASN A 89 19.62 -1.20 4.85
CA ASN A 89 19.59 0.22 4.50
C ASN A 89 20.87 1.01 4.83
N SER A 90 22.03 0.36 4.89
CA SER A 90 23.31 1.09 4.94
C SER A 90 23.57 1.81 3.62
N ARG A 91 24.39 2.88 3.62
CA ARG A 91 24.74 3.61 2.39
C ARG A 91 25.37 2.71 1.33
N ALA A 92 26.19 1.73 1.74
CA ALA A 92 26.82 0.77 0.83
C ALA A 92 25.83 -0.24 0.21
N ALA A 93 24.64 -0.40 0.81
CA ALA A 93 23.57 -1.26 0.31
C ALA A 93 22.59 -0.52 -0.63
N ARG A 94 22.68 0.80 -0.75
CA ARG A 94 21.80 1.60 -1.62
C ARG A 94 22.37 1.70 -3.05
N PRO A 95 21.52 1.73 -4.10
CA PRO A 95 20.08 1.45 -4.06
C PRO A 95 19.78 -0.03 -3.78
N GLN A 96 18.67 -0.30 -3.09
CA GLN A 96 18.11 -1.63 -2.87
C GLN A 96 17.41 -2.15 -4.13
N SER A 97 17.13 -3.44 -4.17
CA SER A 97 16.35 -4.11 -5.22
C SER A 97 15.00 -4.58 -4.66
N GLY A 98 13.93 -4.32 -5.40
CA GLY A 98 12.58 -4.88 -5.20
C GLY A 98 11.67 -4.09 -4.26
N LEU A 99 12.12 -3.01 -3.62
CA LEU A 99 11.28 -2.20 -2.74
C LEU A 99 10.16 -1.46 -3.47
N SER A 100 10.30 -1.15 -4.76
CA SER A 100 9.22 -0.52 -5.55
C SER A 100 8.04 -1.46 -5.80
N GLU A 101 8.24 -2.76 -5.62
CA GLU A 101 7.25 -3.82 -5.86
C GLU A 101 6.67 -4.38 -4.55
N ALA A 102 7.06 -3.81 -3.40
CA ALA A 102 6.54 -4.20 -2.08
C ALA A 102 5.18 -3.55 -1.80
N ASP A 103 4.28 -4.32 -1.20
CA ASP A 103 2.93 -3.86 -0.85
C ASP A 103 2.95 -3.03 0.43
N ILE A 104 3.71 -3.49 1.43
CA ILE A 104 3.98 -2.77 2.67
C ILE A 104 5.48 -2.79 2.95
N VAL A 105 6.06 -1.65 3.31
CA VAL A 105 7.45 -1.56 3.74
C VAL A 105 7.50 -0.99 5.16
N TYR A 106 7.91 -1.79 6.14
CA TYR A 106 8.24 -1.28 7.46
C TYR A 106 9.66 -0.75 7.46
N GLU A 107 9.88 0.43 8.03
CA GLU A 107 11.20 1.01 8.26
C GLU A 107 11.36 1.34 9.75
N THR A 108 12.41 0.81 10.37
CA THR A 108 12.73 1.11 11.76
C THR A 108 14.23 1.01 12.03
N MET A 109 14.66 1.62 13.12
CA MET A 109 16.04 1.59 13.57
C MET A 109 16.51 0.17 13.87
N ALA A 110 17.78 -0.11 13.57
CA ALA A 110 18.38 -1.39 13.90
C ALA A 110 19.62 -1.29 14.77
N GLU A 111 20.77 -1.05 14.18
CA GLU A 111 22.03 -1.03 14.93
C GLU A 111 22.88 0.13 14.46
N ALA A 112 23.69 0.67 15.38
CA ALA A 112 24.67 1.71 15.08
C ALA A 112 24.08 2.91 14.30
N GLY A 113 22.81 3.25 14.57
CA GLY A 113 22.16 4.38 13.91
C GLY A 113 21.68 4.12 12.48
N ILE A 114 21.69 2.88 12.00
CA ILE A 114 21.26 2.49 10.65
C ILE A 114 19.93 1.72 10.72
N PRO A 115 18.88 2.17 10.01
CA PRO A 115 17.63 1.43 9.96
C PRO A 115 17.71 0.21 9.05
N ARG A 116 16.67 -0.62 9.09
CA ARG A 116 16.41 -1.69 8.12
C ARG A 116 14.97 -1.64 7.67
N PHE A 117 14.72 -2.29 6.54
CA PHE A 117 13.38 -2.50 6.03
C PHE A 117 12.91 -3.92 6.32
N LEU A 118 11.61 -4.10 6.55
CA LEU A 118 10.91 -5.37 6.42
C LEU A 118 9.81 -5.15 5.38
N ALA A 119 9.97 -5.74 4.20
CA ALA A 119 9.06 -5.57 3.07
C ALA A 119 8.13 -6.78 2.92
N VAL A 120 6.83 -6.53 2.79
CA VAL A 120 5.77 -7.51 2.50
C VAL A 120 5.54 -7.56 0.99
N PHE A 121 5.48 -8.77 0.44
CA PHE A 121 5.27 -9.02 -0.98
C PHE A 121 4.14 -10.01 -1.19
N TYR A 122 3.13 -9.63 -1.95
CA TYR A 122 1.98 -10.43 -2.33
C TYR A 122 1.59 -10.20 -3.80
N GLU A 123 1.28 -8.97 -4.20
CA GLU A 123 0.78 -8.66 -5.54
C GLU A 123 1.81 -8.94 -6.63
N ASN A 124 3.01 -8.41 -6.40
CA ASN A 124 4.09 -8.40 -7.39
C ASN A 124 5.09 -9.53 -7.13
N SER A 125 5.96 -9.76 -8.11
CA SER A 125 6.95 -10.84 -8.09
C SER A 125 8.34 -10.32 -8.46
N PRO A 126 8.99 -9.51 -7.61
CA PRO A 126 10.31 -8.96 -7.92
C PRO A 126 11.34 -10.05 -8.22
N GLU A 127 12.03 -9.90 -9.35
CA GLU A 127 13.09 -10.79 -9.80
C GLU A 127 14.31 -10.76 -8.88
N VAL A 128 14.55 -9.63 -8.21
CA VAL A 128 15.66 -9.45 -7.27
C VAL A 128 15.18 -8.66 -6.05
N ILE A 129 15.50 -9.16 -4.87
CA ILE A 129 15.17 -8.58 -3.57
C ILE A 129 16.44 -8.52 -2.72
N GLY A 130 16.78 -7.34 -2.20
CA GLY A 130 17.87 -7.18 -1.24
C GLY A 130 18.61 -5.84 -1.31
N PRO A 131 19.77 -5.72 -0.62
CA PRO A 131 20.45 -6.80 0.08
C PRO A 131 19.69 -7.35 1.28
N VAL A 132 19.61 -8.67 1.42
CA VAL A 132 18.95 -9.35 2.55
C VAL A 132 19.81 -9.22 3.81
N ARG A 133 19.19 -8.86 4.95
CA ARG A 133 19.93 -8.64 6.20
C ARG A 133 19.30 -9.33 7.42
N SER A 134 19.94 -9.13 8.56
CA SER A 134 19.70 -9.86 9.79
C SER A 134 18.42 -9.44 10.50
N VAL A 135 17.75 -10.44 11.09
CA VAL A 135 16.52 -10.26 11.87
C VAL A 135 16.79 -9.74 13.28
N ARG A 136 15.90 -8.90 13.79
CA ARG A 136 15.90 -8.33 15.15
C ARG A 136 14.55 -8.63 15.81
N PRO A 137 14.44 -8.60 17.15
CA PRO A 137 13.24 -9.06 17.88
C PRO A 137 11.94 -8.40 17.40
N TYR A 138 11.93 -7.08 17.24
CA TYR A 138 10.76 -6.33 16.77
C TYR A 138 10.33 -6.65 15.32
N PHE A 139 11.21 -7.20 14.47
CA PHE A 139 10.79 -7.73 13.17
C PHE A 139 10.03 -9.06 13.29
N LEU A 140 10.26 -9.82 14.37
CA LEU A 140 9.47 -11.01 14.68
C LEU A 140 8.07 -10.62 15.15
N ASP A 141 7.94 -9.55 15.94
CA ASP A 141 6.62 -9.05 16.38
C ASP A 141 5.77 -8.57 15.20
N ILE A 142 6.40 -7.95 14.20
CA ILE A 142 5.73 -7.60 12.94
C ILE A 142 5.43 -8.87 12.14
N SER A 143 6.34 -9.86 12.09
CA SER A 143 6.06 -11.10 11.34
C SER A 143 4.90 -11.89 11.91
N LYS A 144 4.75 -11.92 13.24
CA LYS A 144 3.63 -12.57 13.94
C LYS A 144 2.30 -11.90 13.62
N GLU A 145 2.28 -10.58 13.55
CA GLU A 145 1.09 -9.82 13.21
C GLU A 145 0.57 -10.13 11.80
N HIS A 146 1.48 -10.33 10.85
CA HIS A 146 1.15 -10.72 9.48
C HIS A 146 0.93 -12.22 9.31
N ASP A 147 1.47 -13.04 10.21
CA ASP A 147 1.46 -14.51 10.11
C ASP A 147 1.99 -14.99 8.75
N LEU A 148 3.14 -14.42 8.36
CA LEU A 148 3.80 -14.67 7.07
C LEU A 148 5.22 -15.23 7.24
N PRO A 149 5.65 -16.13 6.34
CA PRO A 149 7.05 -16.50 6.21
C PRO A 149 7.94 -15.29 5.91
N PHE A 150 9.14 -15.26 6.47
CA PHE A 150 10.05 -14.13 6.31
C PHE A 150 11.50 -14.53 6.04
N ALA A 151 12.09 -13.91 5.02
CA ALA A 151 13.46 -14.13 4.58
C ALA A 151 14.44 -13.17 5.27
N HIS A 152 15.56 -13.71 5.75
CA HIS A 152 16.61 -12.94 6.41
C HIS A 152 17.97 -13.68 6.37
N CYS A 153 19.03 -13.00 6.81
CA CYS A 153 20.37 -13.58 6.91
C CYS A 153 20.99 -13.38 8.29
N GLY A 154 20.99 -14.43 9.11
CA GLY A 154 21.37 -14.34 10.52
C GLY A 154 20.44 -13.44 11.33
N GLY A 155 20.82 -13.13 12.56
CA GLY A 155 20.00 -12.36 13.50
C GLY A 155 20.80 -11.95 14.73
N SER A 156 20.23 -11.12 15.60
CA SER A 156 20.75 -10.98 16.96
C SER A 156 20.59 -12.30 17.72
N ALA A 157 21.39 -12.53 18.75
CA ALA A 157 21.33 -13.76 19.54
C ALA A 157 19.91 -13.99 20.10
N GLU A 158 19.28 -12.93 20.58
CA GLU A 158 17.89 -12.92 21.05
C GLU A 158 16.89 -13.34 19.96
N ALA A 159 16.91 -12.69 18.79
CA ALA A 159 15.98 -13.03 17.72
C ALA A 159 16.14 -14.48 17.24
N LEU A 160 17.39 -14.96 17.16
CA LEU A 160 17.67 -16.35 16.80
C LEU A 160 17.25 -17.34 17.88
N ALA A 161 17.33 -16.98 19.16
CA ALA A 161 16.80 -17.77 20.26
C ALA A 161 15.27 -17.87 20.16
N THR A 162 14.56 -16.76 19.93
CA THR A 162 13.11 -16.72 19.74
C THR A 162 12.66 -17.59 18.57
N ILE A 163 13.28 -17.47 17.39
CA ILE A 163 13.02 -18.35 16.23
C ILE A 163 13.29 -19.82 16.56
N SER A 164 14.29 -20.10 17.39
CA SER A 164 14.62 -21.47 17.76
C SER A 164 13.57 -22.07 18.69
N SER A 165 13.01 -21.29 19.61
CA SER A 165 11.99 -21.71 20.58
C SER A 165 10.56 -21.71 20.02
N ASP A 166 10.24 -20.80 19.10
CA ASP A 166 8.90 -20.62 18.55
C ASP A 166 8.87 -21.11 17.10
N LYS A 167 8.30 -22.31 16.90
CA LYS A 167 8.22 -22.94 15.58
C LYS A 167 7.13 -22.39 14.68
N SER A 168 6.24 -21.54 15.20
CA SER A 168 5.24 -20.85 14.37
C SER A 168 5.88 -19.75 13.52
N LEU A 169 7.07 -19.28 13.91
CA LEU A 169 7.86 -18.33 13.13
C LEU A 169 8.47 -19.03 11.92
N ASN A 170 7.82 -18.88 10.76
CA ASN A 170 8.23 -19.40 9.46
C ASN A 170 9.44 -18.66 8.87
N SER A 171 10.57 -18.74 9.60
CA SER A 171 11.85 -18.10 9.32
C SER A 171 12.61 -18.78 8.18
N ILE A 172 12.94 -18.02 7.14
CA ILE A 172 13.77 -18.45 6.01
C ILE A 172 15.15 -17.81 6.15
N ASN A 173 16.00 -18.41 6.98
CA ASN A 173 17.35 -17.93 7.25
C ASN A 173 18.36 -18.47 6.22
N GLU A 174 19.01 -17.58 5.47
CA GLU A 174 20.02 -17.94 4.47
C GLU A 174 21.11 -18.89 4.99
N ILE A 175 21.54 -18.73 6.25
CA ILE A 175 22.61 -19.56 6.84
C ILE A 175 22.27 -21.05 6.78
N LYS A 176 20.98 -21.41 6.88
CA LYS A 176 20.50 -22.79 6.77
C LYS A 176 19.92 -23.11 5.40
N ASN A 177 19.42 -22.10 4.70
CA ASN A 177 18.61 -22.22 3.50
C ASN A 177 19.25 -21.53 2.29
N GLY A 178 20.56 -21.66 2.13
CA GLY A 178 21.35 -20.90 1.15
C GLY A 178 20.89 -21.06 -0.31
N SER A 179 20.18 -22.14 -0.64
CA SER A 179 19.63 -22.37 -1.99
C SER A 179 18.54 -21.37 -2.39
N ALA A 180 17.86 -20.73 -1.44
CA ALA A 180 16.88 -19.68 -1.72
C ALA A 180 17.52 -18.30 -1.98
N PHE A 181 18.84 -18.19 -1.84
CA PHE A 181 19.58 -16.93 -1.90
C PHE A 181 20.79 -17.03 -2.85
N TRP A 182 21.36 -15.89 -3.21
CA TRP A 182 22.63 -15.83 -3.93
C TRP A 182 23.43 -14.59 -3.57
N ARG A 183 24.73 -14.60 -3.90
CA ARG A 183 25.64 -13.46 -3.72
C ARG A 183 25.83 -12.72 -5.05
N ASP A 184 25.55 -11.42 -5.06
CA ASP A 184 25.88 -10.53 -6.18
C ASP A 184 27.36 -10.13 -6.10
N ASN A 185 28.17 -10.66 -7.01
CA ASN A 185 29.62 -10.41 -7.02
C ASN A 185 29.99 -8.97 -7.44
N THR A 186 29.02 -8.15 -7.86
CA THR A 186 29.25 -6.71 -8.11
C THR A 186 29.30 -5.88 -6.82
N ARG A 187 28.91 -6.47 -5.68
CA ARG A 187 28.95 -5.82 -4.35
C ARG A 187 29.82 -6.58 -3.37
N LYS A 188 30.42 -5.85 -2.43
CA LYS A 188 31.21 -6.42 -1.34
C LYS A 188 30.29 -6.93 -0.23
N ALA A 189 30.65 -8.07 0.36
CA ALA A 189 30.04 -8.54 1.61
C ALA A 189 30.24 -7.48 2.72
N PRO A 190 29.27 -7.31 3.63
CA PRO A 190 28.03 -8.09 3.76
C PRO A 190 26.85 -7.60 2.90
N HIS A 191 27.03 -6.59 2.03
CA HIS A 191 25.97 -5.88 1.31
C HIS A 191 25.55 -6.51 -0.03
N ASN A 192 25.76 -7.81 -0.17
CA ASN A 192 25.72 -8.50 -1.46
C ASN A 192 24.84 -9.75 -1.48
N LEU A 193 24.03 -9.99 -0.45
CA LEU A 193 23.10 -11.13 -0.41
C LEU A 193 21.76 -10.76 -1.03
N TYR A 194 21.23 -11.58 -1.92
CA TYR A 194 19.97 -11.33 -2.60
C TYR A 194 19.11 -12.60 -2.65
N THR A 195 17.81 -12.40 -2.88
CA THR A 195 16.83 -13.44 -3.19
C THR A 195 15.83 -12.92 -4.24
N SER A 196 14.79 -13.68 -4.56
CA SER A 196 13.72 -13.30 -5.48
C SER A 196 12.37 -13.78 -4.97
N ALA A 197 11.27 -13.19 -5.44
CA ALA A 197 9.94 -13.68 -5.11
C ALA A 197 9.77 -15.15 -5.51
N LYS A 198 10.28 -15.52 -6.69
CA LYS A 198 10.29 -16.91 -7.17
C LYS A 198 10.99 -17.87 -6.21
N ASN A 199 12.18 -17.52 -5.72
CA ASN A 199 12.95 -18.38 -4.82
C ASN A 199 12.26 -18.53 -3.46
N ILE A 200 11.76 -17.44 -2.89
CA ILE A 200 11.10 -17.48 -1.58
C ILE A 200 9.77 -18.23 -1.64
N ARG A 201 8.91 -17.95 -2.63
CA ARG A 201 7.64 -18.66 -2.80
C ARG A 201 7.86 -20.15 -3.07
N LYS A 202 8.87 -20.50 -3.88
CA LYS A 202 9.26 -21.90 -4.07
C LYS A 202 9.70 -22.54 -2.76
N PHE A 203 10.54 -21.88 -1.98
CA PHE A 203 10.99 -22.40 -0.69
C PHE A 203 9.80 -22.64 0.26
N ILE A 204 8.86 -21.69 0.35
CA ILE A 204 7.65 -21.82 1.16
C ILE A 204 6.81 -23.03 0.72
N SER A 205 6.57 -23.16 -0.58
CA SER A 205 5.79 -24.28 -1.14
C SER A 205 6.46 -25.63 -0.89
N ASP A 206 7.77 -25.75 -1.16
CA ASP A 206 8.52 -26.99 -0.97
C ASP A 206 8.58 -27.46 0.49
N ASN A 207 8.53 -26.53 1.44
CA ASN A 207 8.60 -26.81 2.88
C ASN A 207 7.22 -26.82 3.57
N GLY A 208 6.13 -26.54 2.84
CA GLY A 208 4.78 -26.53 3.38
C GLY A 208 4.56 -25.51 4.50
N TYR A 209 5.19 -24.33 4.42
CA TYR A 209 4.97 -23.30 5.44
C TYR A 209 3.55 -22.75 5.36
N GLU A 210 2.88 -22.69 6.50
CA GLU A 210 1.57 -22.08 6.63
C GLU A 210 1.67 -20.55 6.61
N TYR A 211 0.61 -19.90 6.15
CA TYR A 211 0.50 -18.44 6.10
C TYR A 211 -0.98 -18.04 6.06
N SER A 212 -1.27 -16.82 6.49
CA SER A 212 -2.60 -16.24 6.31
C SER A 212 -2.54 -14.90 5.55
N LYS A 213 -3.50 -14.69 4.65
CA LYS A 213 -3.64 -13.45 3.85
C LYS A 213 -4.36 -12.37 4.66
N ASN A 214 -3.83 -12.08 5.84
CA ASN A 214 -4.48 -11.24 6.82
C ASN A 214 -3.67 -9.97 7.06
N ASN A 215 -4.37 -8.83 7.06
CA ASN A 215 -3.80 -7.54 7.38
C ASN A 215 -4.78 -6.73 8.22
N THR A 216 -4.28 -5.72 8.93
CA THR A 216 -5.08 -4.79 9.73
C THR A 216 -5.43 -3.52 8.98
N LEU A 217 -4.57 -3.13 8.02
CA LEU A 217 -4.80 -1.94 7.24
C LEU A 217 -6.07 -2.10 6.40
N SER A 218 -6.93 -1.10 6.49
CA SER A 218 -8.12 -0.99 5.68
C SER A 218 -7.90 0.03 4.59
N PHE A 219 -8.41 -0.23 3.38
CA PHE A 219 -8.17 0.59 2.21
C PHE A 219 -9.47 1.04 1.58
N LYS A 220 -9.51 2.28 1.09
CA LYS A 220 -10.63 2.83 0.32
C LYS A 220 -10.12 3.87 -0.68
N ASP A 221 -10.90 4.10 -1.72
CA ASP A 221 -10.66 5.25 -2.59
C ASP A 221 -10.89 6.55 -1.83
N ASN A 222 -10.15 7.60 -2.21
CA ASN A 222 -10.35 8.95 -1.67
C ASN A 222 -10.17 9.05 -0.14
N SER A 223 -9.23 8.27 0.43
CA SER A 223 -8.95 8.39 1.86
C SER A 223 -8.39 9.77 2.23
N LEU A 224 -8.73 10.22 3.44
CA LEU A 224 -8.33 11.50 4.05
C LEU A 224 -8.67 12.78 3.27
N LEU A 225 -9.51 12.72 2.21
CA LEU A 225 -9.83 13.91 1.41
C LEU A 225 -10.54 15.03 2.17
N ASN A 226 -11.18 14.71 3.30
CA ASN A 226 -11.84 15.71 4.15
C ASN A 226 -10.85 16.48 5.06
N SER A 227 -9.59 16.05 5.15
CA SER A 227 -8.56 16.76 5.90
C SER A 227 -8.12 18.02 5.15
N SER A 228 -8.15 19.17 5.82
CA SER A 228 -7.83 20.47 5.23
C SER A 228 -6.33 20.72 5.03
N ASN A 229 -5.47 19.93 5.68
CA ASN A 229 -4.02 20.14 5.70
C ASN A 229 -3.36 19.45 4.51
N TYR A 230 -2.96 20.22 3.50
CA TYR A 230 -2.13 19.69 2.41
C TYR A 230 -0.69 19.62 2.90
N ILE A 231 -0.08 18.44 2.80
CA ILE A 231 1.29 18.16 3.20
C ILE A 231 2.09 17.75 1.97
N SER A 232 3.04 18.60 1.62
CA SER A 232 3.91 18.46 0.45
C SER A 232 5.24 17.78 0.76
N GLU A 233 5.75 17.94 1.98
CA GLU A 233 6.99 17.30 2.44
C GLU A 233 6.84 16.77 3.88
N ILE A 234 7.44 15.61 4.14
CA ILE A 234 7.52 14.99 5.47
C ILE A 234 8.99 14.68 5.72
N LYS A 235 9.52 15.04 6.90
CA LYS A 235 10.92 14.79 7.30
C LYS A 235 10.95 14.08 8.63
N LEU A 236 11.71 12.99 8.67
CA LEU A 236 11.95 12.14 9.82
C LEU A 236 13.47 12.02 10.03
N ASN A 237 13.96 12.50 11.16
CA ASN A 237 15.34 12.27 11.58
C ASN A 237 15.35 11.14 12.61
N LEU A 238 15.70 9.93 12.16
CA LEU A 238 15.69 8.73 13.00
C LEU A 238 16.98 8.58 13.82
N SER A 239 18.08 9.15 13.33
CA SER A 239 19.35 9.25 14.04
C SER A 239 20.17 10.42 13.49
N ASP A 240 21.28 10.74 14.15
CA ASP A 240 22.25 11.72 13.63
C ASP A 240 22.88 11.28 12.29
N TYR A 241 22.83 9.98 11.98
CA TYR A 241 23.45 9.38 10.80
C TYR A 241 22.47 9.06 9.67
N TYR A 242 21.16 9.14 9.95
CA TYR A 242 20.13 8.79 8.98
C TYR A 242 18.92 9.73 9.03
N LYS A 243 18.65 10.33 7.87
CA LYS A 243 17.46 11.16 7.65
C LYS A 243 16.64 10.58 6.52
N THR A 244 15.34 10.38 6.76
CA THR A 244 14.40 10.02 5.70
C THR A 244 13.39 11.14 5.50
N SER A 245 13.01 11.37 4.25
CA SER A 245 11.97 12.34 3.93
C SER A 245 11.15 11.86 2.75
N TYR A 246 9.99 12.48 2.59
CA TYR A 246 9.02 12.13 1.57
C TYR A 246 8.49 13.40 0.93
N LYS A 247 8.39 13.44 -0.39
CA LYS A 247 7.76 14.54 -1.13
C LYS A 247 6.55 14.05 -1.88
N TYR A 248 5.42 14.74 -1.73
CA TYR A 248 4.20 14.37 -2.43
C TYR A 248 4.21 14.92 -3.87
N VAL A 249 4.32 14.02 -4.84
CA VAL A 249 4.44 14.31 -6.28
C VAL A 249 3.52 13.36 -7.05
N ASP A 250 2.67 13.90 -7.92
CA ASP A 250 1.79 13.14 -8.83
C ASP A 250 0.97 12.03 -8.16
N GLY A 251 0.45 12.30 -6.96
CA GLY A 251 -0.39 11.33 -6.25
C GLY A 251 0.37 10.28 -5.43
N PHE A 252 1.68 10.42 -5.28
CA PHE A 252 2.54 9.51 -4.52
C PHE A 252 3.53 10.29 -3.64
N TYR A 253 4.06 9.62 -2.62
CA TYR A 253 5.16 10.10 -1.81
C TYR A 253 6.48 9.50 -2.31
N GLU A 254 7.32 10.33 -2.92
CA GLU A 254 8.69 9.96 -3.31
C GLU A 254 9.59 9.95 -2.08
N LYS A 255 10.27 8.82 -1.82
CA LYS A 255 11.19 8.67 -0.69
C LYS A 255 12.56 9.27 -1.00
N TYR A 256 13.12 9.95 -0.02
CA TYR A 256 14.49 10.46 -0.02
C TYR A 256 15.23 9.92 1.20
N MET A 257 16.47 9.48 1.00
CA MET A 257 17.35 9.00 2.06
C MET A 257 18.61 9.86 2.08
N ASP A 258 18.89 10.49 3.22
CA ASP A 258 20.01 11.42 3.41
C ASP A 258 20.01 12.58 2.39
N GLY A 259 18.82 13.01 1.97
CA GLY A 259 18.61 14.09 1.00
C GLY A 259 18.66 13.67 -0.46
N GLU A 260 19.02 12.41 -0.76
CA GLU A 260 19.05 11.86 -2.12
C GLU A 260 17.78 11.10 -2.44
N LEU A 261 17.29 11.23 -3.68
CA LEU A 261 16.12 10.49 -4.14
C LEU A 261 16.40 8.98 -4.09
N ALA A 262 15.60 8.25 -3.33
CA ALA A 262 15.74 6.80 -3.25
C ALA A 262 15.18 6.16 -4.52
N ILE A 263 15.97 5.30 -5.15
CA ILE A 263 15.59 4.56 -6.36
C ILE A 263 15.64 3.05 -6.09
N ASP A 264 14.83 2.30 -6.81
CA ASP A 264 14.96 0.84 -6.88
C ASP A 264 15.98 0.47 -7.97
N LYS A 265 16.94 -0.39 -7.64
CA LYS A 265 17.98 -0.87 -8.57
C LYS A 265 17.39 -1.67 -9.73
N ASN A 266 16.27 -2.38 -9.52
CA ASN A 266 15.68 -3.23 -10.56
C ASN A 266 15.06 -2.39 -11.68
N THR A 267 14.37 -1.31 -11.30
CA THR A 267 13.57 -0.48 -12.22
C THR A 267 14.24 0.84 -12.57
N ASN A 268 15.33 1.19 -11.88
CA ASN A 268 16.00 2.49 -11.96
C ASN A 268 15.03 3.67 -11.80
N SER A 269 13.95 3.46 -11.03
CA SER A 269 12.87 4.42 -10.84
C SER A 269 12.75 4.81 -9.36
N PRO A 270 12.19 6.00 -9.04
CA PRO A 270 12.02 6.45 -7.67
C PRO A 270 11.17 5.49 -6.84
N LEU A 271 11.53 5.29 -5.57
CA LEU A 271 10.67 4.64 -4.59
C LEU A 271 9.49 5.55 -4.26
N LYS A 272 8.28 5.11 -4.60
CA LYS A 272 7.02 5.84 -4.45
C LYS A 272 6.05 5.03 -3.60
N PHE A 273 5.35 5.72 -2.69
CA PHE A 273 4.33 5.11 -1.82
C PHE A 273 3.01 5.87 -1.92
N LYS A 274 1.87 5.17 -1.89
CA LYS A 274 0.56 5.82 -1.78
C LYS A 274 0.27 6.35 -0.39
N ASN A 275 0.76 5.64 0.62
CA ASN A 275 0.52 5.97 2.02
C ASN A 275 1.81 5.95 2.83
N ILE A 276 1.87 6.80 3.84
CA ILE A 276 2.89 6.76 4.88
C ILE A 276 2.19 6.62 6.23
N VAL A 277 2.59 5.62 7.01
CA VAL A 277 2.27 5.53 8.43
C VAL A 277 3.52 5.93 9.21
N VAL A 278 3.36 6.76 10.24
CA VAL A 278 4.40 7.06 11.23
C VAL A 278 3.86 6.61 12.59
N GLN A 279 4.38 5.50 13.10
CA GLN A 279 4.08 4.98 14.42
C GLN A 279 5.15 5.44 15.41
N ILE A 280 4.74 6.20 16.42
CA ILE A 280 5.65 6.68 17.46
C ILE A 280 5.62 5.72 18.63
N THR A 281 6.79 5.25 19.05
CA THR A 281 6.93 4.35 20.20
C THR A 281 8.19 4.65 21.02
N ASP A 282 8.38 3.91 22.10
CA ASP A 282 9.59 3.90 22.91
C ASP A 282 10.65 2.98 22.31
N MET A 283 11.87 3.51 22.17
CA MET A 283 13.06 2.75 21.80
C MET A 283 14.17 2.96 22.81
N SER A 284 14.89 1.89 23.16
CA SER A 284 16.02 1.99 24.10
C SER A 284 17.19 1.11 23.66
N LEU A 285 18.41 1.52 24.03
CA LEU A 285 19.60 0.71 23.78
C LEU A 285 19.66 -0.45 24.78
N GLN A 286 19.92 -1.65 24.26
CA GLN A 286 20.24 -2.80 25.08
C GLN A 286 21.57 -2.61 25.83
N SER A 287 21.80 -3.46 26.83
CA SER A 287 23.02 -3.43 27.67
C SER A 287 24.36 -3.48 26.91
N ASP A 288 24.36 -3.97 25.67
CA ASP A 288 25.54 -4.03 24.81
C ASP A 288 25.82 -2.72 24.03
N ASN A 289 24.97 -1.70 24.22
CA ASN A 289 25.03 -0.38 23.57
C ASN A 289 25.01 -0.44 22.03
N THR A 290 24.53 -1.54 21.45
CA THR A 290 24.51 -1.75 20.00
C THR A 290 23.12 -2.07 19.48
N HIS A 291 22.41 -2.96 20.17
CA HIS A 291 21.06 -3.38 19.80
C HIS A 291 20.00 -2.47 20.44
N LEU A 292 18.81 -2.48 19.85
CA LEU A 292 17.66 -1.71 20.32
C LEU A 292 16.53 -2.63 20.76
N ASP A 293 15.90 -2.26 21.86
CA ASP A 293 14.55 -2.68 22.23
C ASP A 293 13.57 -1.66 21.67
N ILE A 294 12.50 -2.14 21.03
CA ILE A 294 11.45 -1.31 20.40
C ILE A 294 10.10 -1.85 20.86
N ASP A 295 9.36 -1.05 21.61
CA ASP A 295 8.10 -1.48 22.20
C ASP A 295 6.96 -1.43 21.17
N LEU A 296 6.62 -2.56 20.57
CA LEU A 296 5.53 -2.64 19.58
C LEU A 296 4.18 -3.06 20.17
N THR A 297 4.14 -3.39 21.46
CA THR A 297 2.93 -3.76 22.21
C THR A 297 2.53 -2.62 23.14
N GLY A 298 1.24 -2.37 23.28
CA GLY A 298 0.69 -1.28 24.07
C GLY A 298 -0.07 -0.29 23.20
N THR A 299 0.03 0.99 23.53
CA THR A 299 -0.62 2.07 22.79
C THR A 299 0.33 3.23 22.57
N GLY A 300 0.08 4.03 21.55
CA GLY A 300 0.84 5.25 21.32
C GLY A 300 0.25 6.13 20.23
N GLU A 301 0.94 7.23 19.97
CA GLU A 301 0.54 8.22 18.96
C GLU A 301 1.17 7.92 17.59
N GLY A 302 0.67 8.60 16.57
CA GLY A 302 1.26 8.55 15.24
C GLY A 302 0.59 9.48 14.25
N TYR A 303 0.98 9.31 13.00
CA TYR A 303 0.44 10.06 11.87
C TYR A 303 0.22 9.14 10.69
N VAL A 304 -0.83 9.40 9.93
CA VAL A 304 -1.04 8.80 8.61
C VAL A 304 -1.06 9.90 7.57
N PHE A 305 -0.31 9.68 6.49
CA PHE A 305 -0.28 10.55 5.33
C PHE A 305 -0.80 9.80 4.11
N SER A 306 -1.82 10.36 3.45
CA SER A 306 -2.45 9.78 2.25
C SER A 306 -3.04 10.89 1.41
N ASN A 307 -2.97 10.79 0.08
CA ASN A 307 -3.44 11.84 -0.85
C ASN A 307 -2.92 13.25 -0.58
N GLY A 308 -1.66 13.39 -0.12
CA GLY A 308 -1.08 14.67 0.26
C GLY A 308 -1.76 15.30 1.48
N ARG A 309 -2.48 14.52 2.28
CA ARG A 309 -3.16 14.93 3.51
C ARG A 309 -2.59 14.19 4.71
N MET A 310 -2.84 14.72 5.90
CA MET A 310 -2.41 14.14 7.17
C MET A 310 -3.59 13.96 8.11
N GLU A 311 -3.56 12.85 8.85
CA GLU A 311 -4.43 12.56 9.99
C GLU A 311 -3.58 12.13 11.19
N LYS A 312 -3.93 12.62 12.38
CA LYS A 312 -3.31 12.15 13.62
C LYS A 312 -3.98 10.86 14.04
N ILE A 313 -3.19 9.92 14.55
CA ILE A 313 -3.70 8.60 14.91
C ILE A 313 -3.21 8.16 16.29
N HIS A 314 -3.99 7.29 16.90
CA HIS A 314 -3.57 6.42 17.99
C HIS A 314 -3.42 5.01 17.44
N TRP A 315 -2.34 4.33 17.83
CA TRP A 315 -2.16 2.91 17.57
C TRP A 315 -2.34 2.12 18.87
N GLU A 316 -2.87 0.91 18.75
CA GLU A 316 -2.98 -0.04 19.85
C GLU A 316 -2.62 -1.45 19.37
N LYS A 317 -1.93 -2.22 20.23
CA LYS A 317 -1.61 -3.63 20.05
C LYS A 317 -1.63 -4.30 21.42
N GLU A 318 -2.58 -5.19 21.67
CA GLU A 318 -2.80 -5.78 23.00
C GLU A 318 -1.62 -6.67 23.45
N ASP A 319 -1.14 -7.54 22.56
CA ASP A 319 0.01 -8.41 22.80
C ASP A 319 0.79 -8.72 21.51
N SER A 320 1.85 -9.53 21.62
CA SER A 320 2.72 -9.91 20.49
C SER A 320 2.02 -10.73 19.39
N ASN A 321 0.86 -11.33 19.67
CA ASN A 321 0.07 -12.09 18.68
C ASN A 321 -1.11 -11.28 18.15
N SER A 322 -1.35 -10.12 18.75
CA SER A 322 -2.41 -9.21 18.36
C SER A 322 -2.01 -8.40 17.14
N LYS A 323 -3.02 -7.78 16.56
CA LYS A 323 -2.93 -6.96 15.36
C LYS A 323 -2.80 -5.50 15.77
N THR A 324 -1.95 -4.72 15.08
CA THR A 324 -1.84 -3.27 15.32
C THR A 324 -3.03 -2.58 14.69
N ILE A 325 -3.82 -1.87 15.49
CA ILE A 325 -5.01 -1.15 15.05
C ILE A 325 -4.72 0.34 15.04
N LEU A 326 -5.05 1.03 13.94
CA LEU A 326 -4.91 2.48 13.80
C LEU A 326 -6.28 3.16 13.88
N LYS A 327 -6.42 4.14 14.77
CA LYS A 327 -7.65 4.91 14.99
C LYS A 327 -7.36 6.41 14.99
N THR A 328 -8.33 7.22 14.62
CA THR A 328 -8.35 8.66 14.89
C THR A 328 -8.46 8.93 16.40
N GLU A 329 -8.28 10.19 16.81
CA GLU A 329 -8.46 10.63 18.21
C GLU A 329 -9.87 10.37 18.78
N ASP A 330 -10.90 10.32 17.93
CA ASP A 330 -12.27 9.98 18.33
C ASP A 330 -12.58 8.47 18.30
N GLY A 331 -11.59 7.62 17.99
CA GLY A 331 -11.71 6.16 17.96
C GLY A 331 -12.21 5.58 16.63
N THR A 332 -12.39 6.40 15.60
CA THR A 332 -12.79 5.94 14.26
C THR A 332 -11.65 5.15 13.58
N PRO A 333 -11.93 3.99 12.96
CA PRO A 333 -10.92 3.25 12.19
C PRO A 333 -10.31 4.09 11.06
N ILE A 334 -9.00 3.98 10.90
CA ILE A 334 -8.28 4.64 9.80
C ILE A 334 -8.37 3.80 8.54
N TYR A 335 -8.61 4.50 7.42
CA TYR A 335 -8.51 3.92 6.10
C TYR A 335 -7.35 4.56 5.35
N LEU A 336 -6.61 3.78 4.60
CA LEU A 336 -5.57 4.23 3.68
C LEU A 336 -6.12 4.34 2.26
N SER A 337 -5.46 5.10 1.40
CA SER A 337 -5.78 5.07 -0.03
C SER A 337 -5.30 3.76 -0.61
N ARG A 338 -6.02 3.22 -1.62
CA ARG A 338 -5.58 2.01 -2.31
C ARG A 338 -4.15 2.19 -2.87
N GLY A 339 -3.31 1.19 -2.65
CA GLY A 339 -1.91 1.13 -3.06
C GLY A 339 -0.93 0.93 -1.91
N ASN A 340 0.36 0.88 -2.25
CA ASN A 340 1.43 0.50 -1.33
C ASN A 340 1.65 1.51 -0.19
N THR A 341 2.15 0.99 0.93
CA THR A 341 2.33 1.75 2.18
C THR A 341 3.75 1.61 2.72
N ILE A 342 4.34 2.73 3.15
CA ILE A 342 5.56 2.69 3.99
C ILE A 342 5.21 3.04 5.44
N TRP A 343 5.56 2.15 6.35
CA TRP A 343 5.29 2.25 7.78
C TRP A 343 6.59 2.53 8.53
N ASN A 344 6.79 3.78 8.93
CA ASN A 344 7.94 4.21 9.70
C ASN A 344 7.63 4.04 11.18
N ILE A 345 8.38 3.18 11.87
CA ILE A 345 8.33 3.06 13.34
C ILE A 345 9.48 3.90 13.87
N VAL A 346 9.16 4.88 14.72
CA VAL A 346 10.12 5.91 15.15
C VAL A 346 10.08 6.08 16.66
N ASP A 347 11.23 6.39 17.25
CA ASP A 347 11.32 6.71 18.67
C ASP A 347 10.59 8.02 18.97
N LYS A 348 9.96 8.15 20.14
CA LYS A 348 9.27 9.38 20.57
C LYS A 348 10.16 10.63 20.62
N ASN A 349 11.47 10.47 20.72
CA ASN A 349 12.43 11.57 20.68
C ASN A 349 12.92 11.88 19.26
N SER A 350 12.49 11.12 18.25
CA SER A 350 12.81 11.39 16.85
C SER A 350 12.20 12.71 16.40
N SER A 351 12.94 13.47 15.58
CA SER A 351 12.42 14.72 15.03
C SER A 351 11.53 14.42 13.81
N LEU A 352 10.26 14.82 13.91
CA LEU A 352 9.27 14.79 12.83
C LEU A 352 8.86 16.22 12.48
N SER A 353 8.87 16.55 11.19
CA SER A 353 8.32 17.82 10.67
C SER A 353 7.67 17.59 9.31
N PHE A 354 6.66 18.41 8.99
CA PHE A 354 5.96 18.35 7.71
C PHE A 354 5.46 19.76 7.32
N ASN A 355 5.32 20.02 6.01
CA ASN A 355 4.94 21.35 5.47
C ASN A 355 3.93 21.30 4.33
#